data_AF-A0A8X6HQU2-F1
#
_entry.id   AF-A0A8X6HQU2-F1
#
_cell.length_a   1.000
_cell.length_b   1.000
_cell.length_c   1.000
_cell.angle_alpha   90.00
_cell.angle_beta   90.00
_cell.angle_gamma   90.00
#
_symmetry.space_group_name_H-M   'P 1'
#
loop_
_entity.id
_entity.type
_entity.pdbx_description
1 polymer ?
#
loop_
_entity_poly.entity_id
_entity_poly.type
_entity_poly.pdbx_seq_one_letter_code
_entity_poly.pdbx_strand_id
1 'polypeptide(L)'
;MAYDKDSDSETWTTFFWNMENYTFVCGENLGFIDSPTFEANSIEDFSWNICLHSNGYIEENFVYLEGNSLSGWGDFAVEYDVAILAEDGSVLKISGRKRRIVWKGTIVSYLTNHQKIYR
;
A
#
# COMPACT_ATOMS: atom_id res chain seq x y z
N MET A 1 -31.28 25.73 19.48
CA MET A 1 -30.34 24.60 19.65
C MET A 1 -29.61 24.44 18.34
N ALA A 2 -28.36 24.92 18.28
CA ALA A 2 -27.47 24.62 17.17
C ALA A 2 -27.00 23.18 17.35
N TYR A 3 -27.17 22.35 16.32
CA TYR A 3 -26.50 21.07 16.23
C TYR A 3 -25.08 21.38 15.78
N ASP A 4 -24.11 21.29 16.69
CA ASP A 4 -22.70 21.30 16.33
C ASP A 4 -22.41 20.07 15.46
N LYS A 5 -21.96 20.33 14.24
CA LYS A 5 -21.26 19.35 13.43
C LYS A 5 -19.88 19.16 14.07
N ASP A 6 -19.76 18.17 14.93
CA ASP A 6 -18.46 17.52 15.09
C ASP A 6 -18.18 16.79 13.78
N SER A 7 -17.47 17.51 12.92
CA SER A 7 -16.76 16.96 11.78
C SER A 7 -15.73 15.98 12.35
N ASP A 8 -16.07 14.69 12.38
CA ASP A 8 -15.08 13.62 12.47
C ASP A 8 -14.01 13.89 11.41
N SER A 9 -12.90 14.52 11.82
CA SER A 9 -11.81 14.83 10.92
C SER A 9 -11.18 13.50 10.54
N GLU A 10 -11.44 13.04 9.33
CA GLU A 10 -10.82 11.85 8.78
C GLU A 10 -9.30 12.03 8.82
N THR A 11 -8.61 11.33 9.72
CA THR A 11 -7.16 11.40 9.84
C THR A 11 -6.53 10.42 8.87
N TRP A 12 -5.73 10.93 7.93
CA TRP A 12 -5.01 10.13 6.95
C TRP A 12 -3.55 9.98 7.33
N THR A 13 -3.06 8.74 7.36
CA THR A 13 -1.62 8.45 7.44
C THR A 13 -1.07 8.26 6.03
N THR A 14 0.02 8.95 5.72
CA THR A 14 0.75 8.77 4.46
C THR A 14 2.10 8.13 4.73
N PHE A 15 2.41 7.08 3.99
CA PHE A 15 3.70 6.39 4.04
C PHE A 15 4.36 6.43 2.66
N PHE A 16 5.65 6.80 2.64
CA PHE A 16 6.46 6.84 1.43
C PHE A 16 7.52 5.75 1.48
N TRP A 17 7.61 4.97 0.40
CA TRP A 17 8.65 3.98 0.23
C TRP A 17 9.45 4.28 -1.03
N ASN A 18 10.72 4.64 -0.84
CA ASN A 18 11.68 4.81 -1.92
C ASN A 18 12.49 3.51 -2.07
N MET A 19 12.54 2.97 -3.29
CA MET A 19 13.29 1.77 -3.62
C MET A 19 14.45 2.13 -4.54
N GLU A 20 15.66 1.97 -4.03
CA GLU A 20 16.88 2.10 -4.82
C GLU A 20 17.14 0.84 -5.65
N ASN A 21 17.81 1.00 -6.79
CA ASN A 21 18.20 -0.11 -7.68
C ASN A 21 17.02 -1.00 -8.12
N TYR A 22 15.82 -0.42 -8.31
CA TYR A 22 14.61 -1.13 -8.72
C TYR A 22 14.79 -2.09 -9.91
N THR A 23 15.59 -1.69 -10.91
CA THR A 23 15.85 -2.53 -12.10
C THR A 23 16.62 -3.81 -11.77
N PHE A 24 17.55 -3.76 -10.82
CA PHE A 24 18.26 -4.94 -10.33
C PHE A 24 17.31 -5.83 -9.53
N VAL A 25 16.59 -5.22 -8.59
CA VAL A 25 15.62 -5.89 -7.71
C VAL A 25 14.52 -6.61 -8.48
N CYS A 26 14.02 -6.01 -9.56
CA CYS A 26 13.03 -6.64 -10.43
C CYS A 26 13.64 -7.62 -11.44
N GLY A 27 14.89 -7.40 -11.84
CA GLY A 27 15.60 -8.26 -12.80
C GLY A 27 16.02 -9.61 -12.20
N GLU A 28 16.24 -9.69 -10.88
CA GLU A 28 16.67 -10.91 -10.21
C GLU A 28 15.52 -11.86 -9.80
N ASN A 29 14.25 -11.55 -10.12
CA ASN A 29 13.09 -12.38 -9.77
C ASN A 29 13.04 -12.76 -8.28
N LEU A 30 13.22 -11.76 -7.41
CA LEU A 30 13.27 -11.97 -5.96
C LEU A 30 11.91 -12.33 -5.34
N GLY A 31 10.82 -12.34 -6.12
CA GLY A 31 9.48 -12.67 -5.66
C GLY A 31 8.83 -11.47 -4.96
N PHE A 32 8.61 -11.57 -3.65
CA PHE A 32 8.03 -10.49 -2.84
C PHE A 32 9.13 -9.67 -2.18
N ILE A 33 9.02 -8.36 -2.30
CA ILE A 33 9.87 -7.39 -1.62
C ILE A 33 8.95 -6.50 -0.78
N ASP A 34 9.21 -6.47 0.51
CA ASP A 34 8.38 -5.72 1.45
C ASP A 34 9.06 -4.40 1.84
N SER A 35 8.26 -3.36 1.96
CA SER A 35 8.68 -2.12 2.61
C SER A 35 8.92 -2.35 4.10
N PRO A 36 9.62 -1.43 4.77
CA PRO A 36 9.52 -1.32 6.23
C PRO A 36 8.06 -1.24 6.66
N THR A 37 7.78 -1.83 7.82
CA THR A 37 6.46 -1.79 8.44
C THR A 37 6.18 -0.40 9.01
N PHE A 38 4.94 0.07 8.87
CA PHE A 38 4.45 1.33 9.43
C PHE A 38 3.10 1.15 10.12
N GLU A 39 2.80 2.04 11.07
CA GLU A 39 1.51 2.08 11.74
C GLU A 39 0.66 3.19 11.12
N ALA A 40 -0.61 2.88 10.85
CA ALA A 40 -1.58 3.86 10.36
C ALA A 40 -2.83 3.76 11.24
N ASN A 41 -3.29 4.92 11.71
CA ASN A 41 -4.31 5.08 12.75
C ASN A 41 -3.90 4.58 14.14
N SER A 42 -4.70 4.93 15.15
CA SER A 42 -4.60 4.43 16.53
C SER A 42 -5.22 3.03 16.71
N ILE A 43 -5.23 2.20 15.65
CA ILE A 43 -5.67 0.82 15.76
C ILE A 43 -4.51 0.05 16.39
N GLU A 44 -4.58 -0.11 17.70
CA GLU A 44 -3.63 -0.92 18.46
C GLU A 44 -3.49 -2.31 17.81
N ASP A 45 -2.26 -2.83 17.80
CA ASP A 45 -1.91 -4.15 17.27
C ASP A 45 -2.05 -4.35 15.75
N PHE A 46 -2.13 -3.26 14.97
CA PHE A 46 -2.14 -3.34 13.51
C PHE A 46 -0.99 -2.55 12.87
N SER A 47 -0.32 -3.20 11.93
CA SER A 47 0.77 -2.62 11.18
C SER A 47 0.64 -2.93 9.69
N TRP A 48 1.30 -2.13 8.87
CA TRP A 48 1.14 -2.11 7.43
C TRP A 48 2.49 -2.16 6.74
N ASN A 49 2.52 -2.73 5.55
CA ASN A 49 3.67 -2.69 4.65
C ASN A 49 3.16 -2.57 3.21
N ILE A 50 3.98 -1.95 2.37
CA ILE A 50 3.79 -1.98 0.92
C ILE A 50 4.63 -3.14 0.40
N CYS A 51 4.01 -4.03 -0.35
CA CYS A 51 4.68 -5.16 -0.98
C CYS A 51 4.79 -4.90 -2.48
N LEU A 52 5.98 -5.10 -3.02
CA LEU A 52 6.24 -5.18 -4.44
C LEU A 52 6.43 -6.66 -4.80
N HIS A 53 5.62 -7.18 -5.72
CA HIS A 53 5.90 -8.45 -6.35
C HIS A 53 6.62 -8.21 -7.67
N SER A 54 7.92 -8.50 -7.69
CA SER A 54 8.69 -8.54 -8.93
C SER A 54 8.32 -9.82 -9.65
N ASN A 55 7.76 -9.70 -10.86
CA ASN A 55 7.33 -10.82 -11.70
C ASN A 55 5.97 -11.45 -11.33
N GLY A 56 4.92 -10.63 -11.24
CA GLY A 56 3.54 -11.04 -11.01
C GLY A 56 3.02 -12.19 -11.87
N TYR A 57 1.86 -12.72 -11.50
CA TYR A 57 1.19 -13.88 -12.10
C TYR A 57 0.91 -13.79 -13.62
N ILE A 58 1.26 -12.68 -14.29
CA ILE A 58 1.01 -12.40 -15.71
C ILE A 58 2.08 -11.44 -16.30
N GLU A 59 3.36 -11.59 -15.94
CA GLU A 59 4.47 -10.72 -16.44
C GLU A 59 4.38 -9.23 -16.04
N GLU A 60 3.66 -8.91 -14.96
CA GLU A 60 3.46 -7.54 -14.51
C GLU A 60 3.94 -7.34 -13.07
N ASN A 61 4.55 -6.20 -12.79
CA ASN A 61 4.92 -5.85 -11.42
C ASN A 61 3.69 -5.33 -10.68
N PHE A 62 3.44 -5.86 -9.49
CA PHE A 62 2.30 -5.47 -8.65
C PHE A 62 2.79 -4.80 -7.38
N VAL A 63 2.19 -3.65 -7.05
CA VAL A 63 2.34 -3.00 -5.74
C VAL A 63 1.04 -3.19 -4.96
N TYR A 64 1.13 -3.63 -3.71
CA TYR A 64 -0.03 -3.76 -2.83
C TYR A 64 0.24 -3.32 -1.41
N LEU A 65 -0.83 -2.92 -0.72
CA LEU A 65 -0.83 -2.70 0.71
C LEU A 65 -1.18 -4.03 1.40
N GLU A 66 -0.37 -4.43 2.37
CA GLU A 66 -0.60 -5.60 3.22
C GLU A 66 -0.82 -5.14 4.66
N GLY A 67 -1.78 -5.78 5.31
CA GLY A 67 -2.12 -5.53 6.71
C GLY A 67 -1.73 -6.70 7.61
N ASN A 68 -1.01 -6.39 8.67
CA ASN A 68 -0.49 -7.32 9.66
C ASN A 68 -1.12 -7.05 11.03
N SER A 69 -1.89 -8.01 11.55
CA SER A 69 -2.44 -7.95 12.91
C SER A 69 -1.65 -8.84 13.86
N LEU A 70 -1.31 -8.29 15.03
CA LEU A 70 -0.69 -9.04 16.13
C LEU A 70 -1.75 -9.79 16.98
N SER A 71 -2.92 -9.20 17.16
CA SER A 71 -3.99 -9.70 18.04
C SER A 71 -5.01 -10.64 17.35
N GLY A 72 -4.97 -10.73 16.02
CA GLY A 72 -5.61 -11.78 15.22
C GLY A 72 -7.14 -11.72 15.11
N TRP A 73 -7.83 -10.86 15.85
CA TRP A 73 -9.31 -10.85 15.90
C TRP A 73 -9.84 -9.42 15.86
N GLY A 74 -10.30 -9.00 14.68
CA GLY A 74 -10.98 -7.72 14.51
C GLY A 74 -11.06 -7.33 13.03
N ASP A 75 -12.23 -7.50 12.44
CA ASP A 75 -12.52 -6.93 11.12
C ASP A 75 -12.64 -5.42 11.27
N PHE A 76 -11.78 -4.66 10.60
CA PHE A 76 -11.99 -3.23 10.42
C PHE A 76 -11.89 -2.84 8.96
N ALA A 77 -12.66 -1.82 8.60
CA ALA A 77 -12.63 -1.26 7.27
C ALA A 77 -11.50 -0.24 7.19
N VAL A 78 -10.54 -0.46 6.30
CA VAL A 78 -9.53 0.54 5.94
C VAL A 78 -9.93 1.21 4.64
N GLU A 79 -9.76 2.52 4.59
CA GLU A 79 -9.79 3.29 3.36
C GLU A 79 -8.38 3.76 3.01
N TYR A 80 -7.98 3.57 1.75
CA TYR A 80 -6.60 3.82 1.34
C TYR A 80 -6.48 4.11 -0.16
N ASP A 81 -5.36 4.75 -0.50
CA ASP A 81 -4.87 4.97 -1.84
C ASP A 81 -3.43 4.43 -1.94
N VAL A 82 -3.08 3.83 -3.08
CA VAL A 82 -1.70 3.48 -3.42
C VAL A 82 -1.31 4.20 -4.70
N ALA A 83 -0.18 4.91 -4.65
CA ALA A 83 0.34 5.67 -5.78
C ALA A 83 1.80 5.33 -6.08
N ILE A 84 2.14 5.32 -7.37
CA ILE A 84 3.53 5.36 -7.86
C ILE A 84 3.83 6.82 -8.20
N LEU A 85 4.94 7.31 -7.65
CA LEU A 85 5.39 8.69 -7.85
C LEU A 85 6.58 8.73 -8.79
N ALA A 86 6.70 9.81 -9.55
CA ALA A 86 7.91 10.18 -10.26
C ALA A 86 8.95 10.74 -9.27
N GLU A 87 10.18 10.92 -9.75
CA GLU A 87 11.28 11.49 -8.96
C GLU A 87 10.98 12.90 -8.43
N ASP A 88 10.20 13.69 -9.19
CA ASP A 88 9.74 15.02 -8.78
C ASP A 88 8.56 15.01 -7.78
N GLY A 89 8.11 13.82 -7.37
CA GLY A 89 6.97 13.61 -6.48
C GLY A 89 5.60 13.68 -7.16
N SER A 90 5.52 13.88 -8.48
CA SER A 90 4.25 13.85 -9.21
C SER A 90 3.68 12.43 -9.29
N VAL A 91 2.35 12.32 -9.30
CA VAL A 91 1.66 11.01 -9.35
C VAL A 91 1.69 10.46 -10.77
N LEU A 92 2.39 9.35 -10.98
CA LEU A 92 2.41 8.62 -12.26
C LEU A 92 1.18 7.72 -12.40
N LYS A 93 0.82 7.04 -11.32
CA LYS A 93 -0.33 6.12 -11.28
C LYS A 93 -0.90 6.05 -9.87
N ILE A 94 -2.22 5.95 -9.75
CA ILE A 94 -2.93 5.80 -8.47
C ILE A 94 -4.01 4.72 -8.59
N SER A 95 -4.27 3.99 -7.52
CA SER A 95 -5.26 2.92 -7.49
C SER A 95 -6.72 3.43 -7.47
N GLY A 96 -6.90 4.71 -7.14
CA GLY A 96 -8.17 5.25 -6.65
C GLY A 96 -8.48 4.76 -5.23
N ARG A 97 -9.40 5.48 -4.58
CA ARG A 97 -9.77 5.24 -3.18
C ARG A 97 -10.44 3.89 -3.05
N LYS A 98 -9.85 3.02 -2.24
CA LYS A 98 -10.33 1.66 -1.98
C LYS A 98 -10.76 1.54 -0.54
N ARG A 99 -11.84 0.80 -0.31
CA ARG A 99 -12.30 0.39 1.02
C ARG A 99 -12.28 -1.13 1.10
N ARG A 100 -11.62 -1.68 2.12
CA ARG A 100 -11.50 -3.13 2.33
C ARG A 100 -11.65 -3.48 3.80
N ILE A 101 -12.25 -4.63 4.06
CA ILE A 101 -12.19 -5.29 5.37
C ILE A 101 -10.91 -6.13 5.36
N VAL A 102 -10.06 -5.95 6.35
CA VAL A 102 -8.72 -6.55 6.38
C VAL A 102 -8.59 -7.49 7.57
N TRP A 103 -8.07 -8.70 7.31
CA TRP A 103 -7.60 -9.65 8.31
C TRP A 103 -6.08 -9.84 8.17
N LYS A 104 -5.46 -10.51 9.15
CA LYS A 104 -4.03 -10.84 9.10
C LYS A 104 -3.66 -11.56 7.79
N GLY A 105 -2.66 -11.04 7.07
CA GLY A 105 -2.16 -11.62 5.82
C GLY A 105 -3.07 -11.35 4.61
N THR A 106 -3.96 -10.35 4.68
CA THR A 106 -4.77 -9.95 3.53
C THR A 106 -3.98 -9.02 2.62
N ILE A 107 -3.91 -9.41 1.35
CA ILE A 107 -3.49 -8.53 0.26
C ILE A 107 -4.65 -7.60 -0.07
N VAL A 108 -4.50 -6.31 0.22
CA VAL A 108 -5.63 -5.37 0.23
C VAL A 108 -5.93 -4.84 -1.19
N SER A 109 -4.90 -4.64 -2.04
CA SER A 109 -5.09 -4.47 -3.49
C SER A 109 -3.83 -4.42 -4.32
N TYR A 110 -3.93 -4.72 -5.62
CA TYR A 110 -2.88 -4.53 -6.61
C TYR A 110 -2.96 -3.21 -7.38
N LEU A 111 -1.80 -2.66 -7.70
CA LEU A 111 -1.55 -1.67 -8.74
C LEU A 111 -0.54 -2.27 -9.73
N THR A 112 -0.91 -2.44 -10.99
CA THR A 112 0.01 -2.91 -12.03
C THR A 112 0.93 -1.80 -12.48
N ASN A 113 2.21 -2.06 -12.67
CA ASN A 113 3.07 -1.18 -13.45
C ASN A 113 3.39 -1.86 -14.79
N HIS A 114 2.83 -1.37 -15.90
CA HIS A 114 3.11 -1.87 -17.24
C HIS A 114 4.31 -1.17 -17.90
N GLN A 115 5.04 -0.30 -17.19
CA GLN A 115 6.26 0.26 -17.75
C GLN A 115 7.31 -0.85 -17.91
N LYS A 116 7.37 -1.42 -19.12
CA LYS A 116 8.60 -2.02 -19.64
C LYS A 116 9.62 -0.89 -19.76
N ILE A 117 10.48 -0.77 -18.76
CA ILE A 117 11.64 0.11 -18.83
C ILE A 117 12.63 -0.57 -19.79
N TYR A 118 12.47 -0.30 -21.08
CA TYR A 118 13.48 -0.62 -22.08
C TYR A 118 14.68 0.29 -21.83
N ARG A 119 15.86 -0.32 -21.65
CA ARG A 119 17.15 0.36 -21.82
C ARG A 119 17.41 0.59 -23.30
#